data_AF-A0A925YBH6-F1
#
_entry.id   AF-A0A925YBH6-F1
#
_cell.length_a   1.000
_cell.length_b   1.000
_cell.length_c   1.000
_cell.angle_alpha   90.00
_cell.angle_beta   90.00
_cell.angle_gamma   90.00
#
_symmetry.space_group_name_H-M   'P 1'
#
loop_
_entity.id
_entity.type
_entity.pdbx_description
1 polymer ?
#
loop_
_entity_poly.entity_id
_entity_poly.type
_entity_poly.pdbx_seq_one_letter_code
_entity_poly.pdbx_strand_id
1 'polypeptide(L)'
;MKRPAAIAILATLSAASLAGCTTPYPNGTPIAGATLDANRAPRGSAAFCETYARQSAGNAYETSSDDSTFGRNFIEAQRARAAGQRAYDRCLAGRTS
;
A
#
# COMPACT_ATOMS: atom_id res chain seq x y z
N MET A 1 -43.49 -16.13 -23.30
CA MET A 1 -42.22 -15.85 -24.01
C MET A 1 -41.15 -15.50 -22.98
N LYS A 2 -40.02 -16.23 -23.02
CA LYS A 2 -38.97 -16.30 -21.99
C LYS A 2 -38.07 -15.04 -22.06
N ARG A 3 -37.99 -14.24 -20.98
CA ARG A 3 -37.03 -13.13 -20.82
C ARG A 3 -35.85 -13.41 -19.84
N PRO A 4 -35.29 -14.63 -19.72
CA PRO A 4 -34.19 -14.89 -18.76
C PRO A 4 -32.84 -14.32 -19.24
N ALA A 5 -32.67 -14.08 -20.55
CA ALA A 5 -31.38 -13.68 -21.12
C ALA A 5 -30.95 -12.25 -20.73
N ALA A 6 -31.89 -11.30 -20.63
CA ALA A 6 -31.57 -9.91 -20.32
C ALA A 6 -31.09 -9.72 -18.87
N ILE A 7 -31.63 -10.50 -17.93
CA ILE A 7 -31.26 -10.46 -16.51
C ILE A 7 -29.87 -11.07 -16.30
N ALA A 8 -29.56 -12.17 -17.00
CA ALA A 8 -28.25 -12.81 -16.92
C ALA A 8 -27.11 -11.89 -17.39
N ILE A 9 -27.33 -11.13 -18.47
CA ILE A 9 -26.32 -10.22 -19.04
C ILE A 9 -26.01 -9.05 -18.09
N LEU A 10 -27.03 -8.42 -17.50
CA LEU A 10 -26.82 -7.34 -16.52
C LEU A 10 -26.11 -7.83 -15.25
N ALA A 11 -26.40 -9.04 -14.79
CA ALA A 11 -25.72 -9.63 -13.64
C ALA A 11 -24.23 -9.88 -13.92
N THR A 12 -23.88 -10.39 -15.10
CA THR A 12 -22.48 -10.58 -15.50
C THR A 12 -21.72 -9.26 -15.69
N LEU A 13 -22.37 -8.23 -16.23
CA LEU A 13 -21.73 -6.92 -16.44
C LEU A 13 -21.47 -6.19 -15.11
N SER A 14 -22.35 -6.38 -14.13
CA SER A 14 -22.22 -5.80 -12.78
C SER A 14 -21.16 -6.53 -11.94
N ALA A 15 -20.93 -7.83 -12.16
CA ALA A 15 -19.88 -8.57 -11.46
C ALA A 15 -18.47 -8.24 -11.98
N ALA A 16 -18.35 -7.89 -13.27
CA ALA A 16 -17.07 -7.56 -13.89
C ALA A 16 -16.46 -6.24 -13.39
N SER A 17 -17.28 -5.28 -12.94
CA SER A 17 -16.79 -3.98 -12.44
C SER A 17 -16.13 -4.06 -11.06
N LEU A 18 -16.32 -5.14 -10.29
CA LEU A 18 -15.67 -5.33 -8.99
C LEU A 18 -14.30 -6.02 -9.09
N ALA A 19 -13.94 -6.60 -10.24
CA ALA A 19 -12.65 -7.26 -10.42
C ALA A 19 -11.45 -6.29 -10.57
N GLY A 20 -11.70 -4.98 -10.59
CA GLY A 20 -10.67 -3.95 -10.84
C GLY A 20 -9.83 -3.53 -9.64
N CYS A 21 -10.21 -3.85 -8.40
CA CYS A 21 -9.42 -3.50 -7.21
C CYS A 21 -8.39 -4.59 -6.89
N THR A 22 -7.29 -4.65 -7.63
CA THR A 22 -6.24 -5.67 -7.46
C THR A 22 -4.99 -5.17 -6.74
N THR A 23 -4.83 -3.85 -6.56
CA THR A 23 -3.65 -3.29 -5.90
C THR A 23 -4.01 -2.25 -4.82
N PRO A 24 -3.50 -2.42 -3.59
CA PRO A 24 -3.58 -1.40 -2.55
C PRO A 24 -2.71 -0.17 -2.85
N TYR A 25 -1.77 -0.27 -3.78
CA TYR A 25 -0.93 0.81 -4.27
C TYR A 25 -1.28 1.05 -5.76
N PRO A 26 -2.28 1.88 -6.08
CA PRO A 26 -2.74 2.10 -7.46
C PRO A 26 -1.65 2.66 -8.38
N ASN A 27 -0.64 3.34 -7.82
CA ASN A 27 0.51 3.88 -8.55
C ASN A 27 1.76 2.98 -8.46
N GLY A 28 1.68 1.87 -7.73
CA GLY A 28 2.84 1.06 -7.35
C GLY A 28 3.75 1.78 -6.35
N THR A 29 4.38 1.03 -5.44
CA THR A 29 5.36 1.58 -4.51
C THR A 29 6.74 0.98 -4.78
N PRO A 30 7.82 1.79 -4.88
CA PRO A 30 9.19 1.29 -5.00
C PRO A 30 9.74 0.71 -3.68
N ILE A 31 8.89 0.62 -2.65
CA ILE A 31 9.21 0.07 -1.34
C ILE A 31 8.85 -1.41 -1.32
N ALA A 32 9.87 -2.26 -1.41
CA ALA A 32 9.69 -3.71 -1.42
C ALA A 32 8.99 -4.22 -0.14
N GLY A 33 7.94 -5.01 -0.32
CA GLY A 33 7.20 -5.64 0.78
C GLY A 33 6.38 -4.67 1.62
N ALA A 34 6.15 -3.44 1.16
CA ALA A 34 5.09 -2.60 1.69
C ALA A 34 3.73 -3.25 1.38
N THR A 35 2.88 -3.36 2.39
CA THR A 35 1.53 -3.92 2.29
C THR A 35 0.57 -3.08 3.14
N LEU A 36 -0.68 -2.95 2.71
CA LEU A 36 -1.75 -2.35 3.52
C LEU A 36 -2.37 -3.34 4.51
N ASP A 37 -1.91 -4.59 4.53
CA ASP A 37 -2.38 -5.58 5.50
C ASP A 37 -2.08 -5.16 6.93
N ALA A 38 -2.95 -5.60 7.85
CA ALA A 38 -2.69 -5.47 9.27
C ALA A 38 -1.36 -6.16 9.64
N ASN A 39 -0.51 -5.46 10.39
CA ASN A 39 0.72 -6.02 10.91
C ASN A 39 0.41 -7.09 11.97
N ARG A 40 0.58 -8.36 11.60
CA ARG A 40 0.26 -9.53 12.44
C ARG A 40 1.38 -9.94 13.39
N ALA A 41 2.57 -9.34 13.26
CA ALA A 41 3.68 -9.65 14.16
C ALA A 41 3.38 -9.12 15.58
N PRO A 42 3.94 -9.73 16.64
CA PRO A 42 3.77 -9.25 18.01
C PRO A 42 4.26 -7.80 18.15
N ARG A 43 3.43 -6.92 18.74
CA ARG A 43 3.82 -5.51 18.98
C ARG A 43 5.14 -5.44 19.76
N GLY A 44 6.04 -4.55 19.32
CA GLY A 44 7.36 -4.37 19.92
C GLY A 44 8.41 -5.40 19.50
N SER A 45 8.05 -6.43 18.73
CA SER A 45 9.03 -7.33 18.11
C SER A 45 9.77 -6.65 16.95
N ALA A 46 10.99 -7.11 16.64
CA ALA A 46 11.73 -6.66 15.47
C ALA A 46 10.92 -6.83 14.17
N ALA A 47 10.25 -7.98 14.02
CA ALA A 47 9.38 -8.27 12.86
C ALA A 47 8.19 -7.30 12.73
N PHE A 48 7.62 -6.86 13.87
CA PHE A 48 6.60 -5.82 13.88
C PHE A 48 7.19 -4.49 13.42
N CYS A 49 8.36 -4.10 13.93
CA CYS A 49 9.01 -2.86 13.54
C CYS A 49 9.45 -2.84 12.07
N GLU A 50 9.91 -3.97 11.51
CA GLU A 50 10.23 -4.09 10.08
C GLU A 50 9.01 -3.88 9.20
N THR A 51 7.88 -4.48 9.57
CA THR A 51 6.61 -4.31 8.84
C THR A 51 6.09 -2.88 8.98
N TYR A 52 6.17 -2.31 10.18
CA TYR A 52 5.81 -0.90 10.44
C TYR A 52 6.68 0.08 9.63
N ALA A 53 7.98 -0.19 9.51
CA ALA A 53 8.91 0.61 8.72
C ALA A 53 8.58 0.59 7.23
N ARG A 54 8.29 -0.60 6.67
CA ARG A 54 7.87 -0.75 5.27
C ARG A 54 6.56 -0.03 4.97
N GLN A 55 5.58 -0.15 5.86
CA GLN A 55 4.30 0.57 5.76
C GLN A 55 4.49 2.08 5.83
N SER A 56 5.31 2.55 6.77
CA SER A 56 5.64 3.98 6.92
C SER A 56 6.34 4.54 5.68
N ALA A 57 7.28 3.80 5.11
CA ALA A 57 7.96 4.17 3.87
C ALA A 57 6.99 4.19 2.68
N GLY A 58 6.12 3.18 2.54
CA GLY A 58 5.08 3.15 1.51
C GLY A 58 4.18 4.38 1.57
N ASN A 59 3.65 4.69 2.76
CA ASN A 59 2.78 5.85 2.96
C ASN A 59 3.48 7.18 2.68
N ALA A 60 4.75 7.31 3.09
CA ALA A 60 5.54 8.50 2.83
C ALA A 60 5.76 8.71 1.33
N TYR A 61 6.05 7.63 0.59
CA TYR A 61 6.18 7.69 -0.87
C TYR A 61 4.87 8.13 -1.53
N GLU A 62 3.75 7.47 -1.22
CA GLU A 62 2.44 7.81 -1.80
C GLU A 62 2.09 9.29 -1.55
N THR A 63 2.29 9.79 -0.32
CA THR A 63 2.03 11.20 0.05
C THR A 63 2.88 12.19 -0.75
N SER A 64 4.12 11.82 -1.09
CA SER A 64 5.06 12.70 -1.82
C SER A 64 4.95 12.61 -3.35
N SER A 65 4.32 11.54 -3.85
CA SER A 65 4.30 11.16 -5.27
C SER A 65 3.23 11.85 -6.11
N ASP A 66 2.42 12.75 -5.50
CA ASP A 66 1.36 13.51 -6.18
C ASP A 66 1.84 14.36 -7.38
N ASP A 67 3.15 14.44 -7.62
CA ASP A 67 3.76 15.19 -8.72
C ASP A 67 4.81 14.31 -9.43
N SER A 68 4.44 13.81 -10.60
CA SER A 68 5.11 12.70 -11.31
C SER A 68 6.24 13.15 -12.24
N THR A 69 7.20 13.94 -11.75
CA THR A 69 8.42 14.25 -12.51
C THR A 69 9.46 13.14 -12.38
N PHE A 70 10.01 12.64 -13.49
CA PHE A 70 10.92 11.48 -13.56
C PHE A 70 12.08 11.49 -12.52
N GLY A 71 12.72 12.65 -12.30
CA GLY A 71 13.78 12.78 -11.29
C GLY A 71 13.30 12.84 -9.83
N ARG A 72 12.05 13.28 -9.60
CA ARG A 72 11.45 13.35 -8.26
C ARG A 72 11.15 11.96 -7.71
N ASN A 73 10.68 11.03 -8.54
CA ASN A 73 10.32 9.69 -8.08
C ASN A 73 11.49 8.96 -7.40
N PHE A 74 12.71 9.11 -7.92
CA PHE A 74 13.90 8.54 -7.29
C PHE A 74 14.23 9.20 -5.95
N ILE A 75 14.20 10.54 -5.90
CA ILE A 75 14.49 11.31 -4.70
C ILE A 75 13.45 10.99 -3.60
N GLU A 76 12.17 10.96 -3.96
CA GLU A 76 11.09 10.65 -3.03
C GLU A 76 11.15 9.19 -2.56
N ALA A 77 11.55 8.24 -3.42
CA ALA A 77 11.81 6.87 -2.99
C ALA A 77 12.93 6.79 -1.94
N GLN A 78 14.00 7.58 -2.08
CA GLN A 78 15.07 7.63 -1.07
C GLN A 78 14.60 8.28 0.23
N ARG A 79 13.85 9.38 0.15
CA ARG A 79 13.25 10.06 1.31
C ARG A 79 12.30 9.13 2.07
N ALA A 80 11.47 8.39 1.36
CA ALA A 80 10.57 7.39 1.90
C ALA A 80 11.31 6.27 2.63
N ARG A 81 12.41 5.74 2.07
CA ARG A 81 13.26 4.74 2.74
C ARG A 81 13.86 5.28 4.03
N ALA A 82 14.39 6.51 4.00
CA ALA A 82 14.93 7.15 5.19
C ALA A 82 13.86 7.39 6.26
N ALA A 83 12.63 7.74 5.86
CA ALA A 83 11.50 7.85 6.78
C ALA A 83 11.12 6.49 7.40
N GLY A 84 11.11 5.43 6.60
CA GLY A 84 10.91 4.06 7.08
C GLY A 84 11.94 3.64 8.12
N GLN A 85 13.23 3.92 7.89
CA GLN A 85 14.28 3.62 8.86
C GLN A 85 14.06 4.37 10.18
N ARG A 86 13.73 5.67 10.13
CA ARG A 86 13.41 6.42 11.36
C ARG A 86 12.20 5.85 12.08
N ALA A 87 11.20 5.33 11.34
CA ALA A 87 10.05 4.66 11.95
C ALA A 87 10.44 3.33 12.60
N TYR A 88 11.35 2.57 12.00
CA TYR A 88 11.94 1.36 12.59
C TYR A 88 12.61 1.67 13.93
N ASP A 89 13.52 2.65 13.95
CA ASP A 89 14.29 3.01 15.14
C ASP A 89 13.37 3.51 16.27
N ARG A 90 12.35 4.31 15.93
CA ARG A 90 11.33 4.75 16.90
C ARG A 90 10.51 3.58 17.44
N CYS A 91 10.13 2.63 16.59
CA CYS A 91 9.38 1.44 16.98
C CYS A 91 10.16 0.57 17.97
N LEU A 92 11.46 0.33 17.72
CA LEU A 92 12.32 -0.39 18.65
C LEU A 92 12.47 0.34 19.99
N ALA A 93 12.43 1.67 19.97
CA ALA A 93 12.41 2.50 21.17
C ALA A 93 11.02 2.56 21.85
N GLY A 94 10.02 1.78 21.40
CA GLY A 94 8.67 1.77 21.94
C GLY A 94 7.80 2.97 21.56
N ARG A 95 8.21 3.76 20.56
CA ARG A 95 7.52 4.97 20.10
C ARG A 95 6.89 4.75 18.72
N THR A 96 5.71 4.15 18.68
CA THR A 96 4.97 3.88 17.42
C THR A 96 3.91 4.93 17.07
N SER A 97 3.91 6.07 17.78
CA SER A 97 3.03 7.24 17.55
C SER A 97 3.71 8.28 16.69
#